data_AF-A0A6I4MJ88-F1
#
_entry.id   AF-A0A6I4MJ88-F1
#
_cell.length_a   1.000
_cell.length_b   1.000
_cell.length_c   1.000
_cell.angle_alpha   90.00
_cell.angle_beta   90.00
_cell.angle_gamma   90.00
#
_symmetry.space_group_name_H-M   'P 1'
#
loop_
_entity.id
_entity.type
_entity.pdbx_description
1 polymer ?
#
loop_
_entity_poly.entity_id
_entity_poly.type
_entity_poly.pdbx_seq_one_letter_code
_entity_poly.pdbx_strand_id
1 'polypeptide(L)'
;MQPTRLPADTPLTRRTALGLAGAAALAGAATLAGTARPAAAAERSYTFELVFDVPDTDNMQGLAYQHGRFFVGFDVGGGMGVIREYRPDGTKVKESAPLDVGHAAEVSVRRADGLLYVATGGGTNPTKVNVVDWTGEPRIVRTIDFGSLGNSGLVAVDDRRDGLLVHAGPGDNGPFVFAFTDLDGNVRSTFPLGYQGVPQGLEMSGDKVLYYTNNTITVLDRAGTILEAITIPLTGESEGLAVAPAGRGSRVFVGYNKPNRVYAMTPAFR
;
A
#
# COMPACT_ATOMS: atom_id res chain seq x y z
N MET A 1 -26.33 15.73 -66.52
CA MET A 1 -26.73 17.15 -66.56
C MET A 1 -27.23 17.56 -65.18
N GLN A 2 -26.50 18.47 -64.53
CA GLN A 2 -27.04 19.38 -63.51
C GLN A 2 -27.97 20.42 -64.19
N PRO A 3 -28.65 21.36 -63.48
CA PRO A 3 -29.29 21.34 -62.14
C PRO A 3 -30.63 22.13 -62.12
N THR A 4 -31.34 22.19 -60.99
CA THR A 4 -32.02 23.44 -60.59
C THR A 4 -32.16 23.54 -59.07
N ARG A 5 -31.61 24.63 -58.53
CA ARG A 5 -31.69 25.09 -57.12
C ARG A 5 -32.95 25.92 -56.90
N LEU A 6 -33.36 26.06 -55.64
CA LEU A 6 -33.51 27.29 -54.82
C LEU A 6 -34.46 27.00 -53.62
N PRO A 7 -34.55 27.83 -52.56
CA PRO A 7 -33.48 28.40 -51.73
C PRO A 7 -33.75 28.27 -50.21
N ALA A 8 -32.73 28.63 -49.44
CA ALA A 8 -32.66 29.20 -48.09
C ALA A 8 -33.85 29.07 -47.11
N ASP A 9 -33.54 28.61 -45.90
CA ASP A 9 -33.79 29.40 -44.69
C ASP A 9 -32.81 29.04 -43.55
N THR A 10 -32.18 30.07 -43.02
CA THR A 10 -31.43 30.18 -41.76
C THR A 10 -32.07 31.40 -41.09
N PRO A 11 -32.45 31.43 -39.79
CA PRO A 11 -31.52 31.17 -38.69
C PRO A 11 -32.15 30.60 -37.39
N LEU A 12 -31.31 30.17 -36.45
CA LEU A 12 -31.18 30.80 -35.11
C LEU A 12 -30.25 29.99 -34.22
N THR A 13 -29.13 30.65 -33.92
CA THR A 13 -28.16 30.38 -32.87
C THR A 13 -28.83 30.15 -31.51
N ARG A 14 -28.72 28.94 -30.96
CA ARG A 14 -28.76 28.72 -29.52
C ARG A 14 -27.36 28.36 -29.03
N ARG A 15 -26.70 29.36 -28.47
CA ARG A 15 -25.57 29.21 -27.56
C ARG A 15 -26.04 28.42 -26.34
N THR A 16 -25.70 27.15 -26.25
CA THR A 16 -25.71 26.43 -24.98
C THR A 16 -24.41 26.75 -24.26
N ALA A 17 -24.57 27.40 -23.11
CA ALA A 17 -23.50 27.80 -22.23
C ALA A 17 -22.68 26.59 -21.76
N LEU A 18 -21.35 26.70 -21.86
CA LEU A 18 -20.44 25.88 -21.06
C LEU A 18 -20.72 26.17 -19.58
N GLY A 19 -21.31 25.20 -18.89
CA GLY A 19 -21.28 25.15 -17.43
C GLY A 19 -19.86 24.79 -17.00
N LEU A 20 -19.07 25.80 -16.64
CA LEU A 20 -17.88 25.61 -15.82
C LEU A 20 -18.33 25.08 -14.45
N ALA A 21 -18.21 23.76 -14.25
CA ALA A 21 -18.19 23.20 -12.91
C ALA A 21 -16.85 23.61 -12.28
N GLY A 22 -16.90 24.61 -11.40
CA GLY A 22 -15.75 25.09 -10.65
C GLY A 22 -15.17 23.96 -9.81
N ALA A 23 -13.93 23.56 -10.13
CA ALA A 23 -13.07 22.88 -9.18
C ALA A 23 -12.80 23.86 -8.03
N ALA A 24 -13.51 23.69 -6.93
CA ALA A 24 -13.20 24.36 -5.68
C ALA A 24 -11.84 23.83 -5.20
N ALA A 25 -10.77 24.58 -5.49
CA ALA A 25 -9.48 24.37 -4.88
C ALA A 25 -9.58 24.70 -3.38
N LEU A 26 -9.85 23.69 -2.56
CA LEU A 26 -9.63 23.74 -1.12
C LEU A 26 -8.12 23.72 -0.87
N ALA A 27 -7.46 24.86 -1.09
CA ALA A 27 -6.12 25.12 -0.58
C ALA A 27 -6.24 25.44 0.92
N GLY A 28 -6.48 24.40 1.72
CA GLY A 28 -6.28 24.46 3.15
C GLY A 28 -4.77 24.51 3.41
N ALA A 29 -4.25 25.67 3.77
CA ALA A 29 -2.91 25.79 4.33
C ALA A 29 -2.88 25.03 5.66
N ALA A 30 -2.53 23.75 5.61
CA ALA A 30 -2.21 22.98 6.79
C ALA A 30 -0.92 23.57 7.36
N THR A 31 -1.04 24.34 8.43
CA THR A 31 0.07 24.64 9.32
C THR A 31 0.75 23.31 9.67
N LEU A 32 2.01 23.15 9.23
CA LEU A 32 2.94 22.11 9.69
C LEU A 32 3.19 22.34 11.19
N ALA A 33 2.18 22.05 12.01
CA ALA A 33 2.37 21.84 13.42
C ALA A 33 3.18 20.55 13.51
N GLY A 34 4.50 20.69 13.65
CA GLY A 34 5.36 19.58 14.04
C GLY A 34 4.76 18.99 15.30
N THR A 35 4.09 17.85 15.17
CA THR A 35 3.50 17.12 16.28
C THR A 35 4.68 16.62 17.11
N ALA A 36 5.03 17.38 18.15
CA ALA A 36 6.00 16.97 19.13
C ALA A 36 5.62 15.57 19.62
N ARG A 37 6.60 14.65 19.62
CA ARG A 37 6.41 13.26 20.08
C ARG A 37 5.77 13.30 21.46
N PRO A 38 4.62 12.63 21.70
CA PRO A 38 4.04 12.53 23.03
C PRO A 38 5.04 11.95 24.02
N ALA A 39 4.92 12.32 25.30
CA ALA A 39 5.75 11.79 26.37
C ALA A 39 5.69 10.25 26.37
N ALA A 40 6.85 9.60 26.41
CA ALA A 40 6.97 8.16 26.27
C ALA A 40 6.10 7.44 27.32
N ALA A 41 5.08 6.72 26.86
CA ALA A 41 4.48 5.66 27.67
C ALA A 41 5.59 4.67 28.06
N ALA A 42 5.44 3.97 29.18
CA ALA A 42 6.39 2.92 29.58
C ALA A 42 6.74 2.05 28.37
N GLU A 43 8.01 2.08 27.95
CA GLU A 43 8.45 1.49 26.68
C GLU A 43 8.06 0.02 26.65
N ARG A 44 7.13 -0.31 25.75
CA ARG A 44 6.87 -1.71 25.42
C ARG A 44 8.09 -2.21 24.67
N SER A 45 8.82 -3.15 25.24
CA SER A 45 9.90 -3.82 24.51
C SER A 45 9.31 -4.87 23.58
N TYR A 46 9.73 -4.85 22.31
CA TYR A 46 9.41 -5.89 21.34
C TYR A 46 10.68 -6.69 20.99
N THR A 47 10.51 -7.99 20.78
CA THR A 47 11.51 -8.89 20.21
C THR A 47 11.04 -9.37 18.84
N PHE A 48 12.00 -9.80 18.01
CA PHE A 48 11.75 -10.26 16.64
C PHE A 48 12.35 -11.65 16.48
N GLU A 49 11.49 -12.64 16.32
CA GLU A 49 11.86 -14.05 16.23
C GLU A 49 11.78 -14.49 14.77
N LEU A 50 12.82 -15.18 14.27
CA LEU A 50 12.82 -15.73 12.92
C LEU A 50 11.66 -16.74 12.80
N VAL A 51 10.81 -16.54 11.80
CA VAL A 51 9.76 -17.50 11.46
C VAL A 51 10.32 -18.53 10.49
N PHE A 52 10.89 -18.06 9.37
CA PHE A 52 11.55 -18.90 8.37
C PHE A 52 12.47 -18.08 7.46
N ASP A 53 13.43 -18.77 6.85
CA ASP A 53 14.19 -18.27 5.72
C ASP A 53 13.38 -18.48 4.43
N VAL A 54 13.29 -17.43 3.61
CA VAL A 54 12.63 -17.49 2.32
C VAL A 54 13.61 -18.12 1.31
N PRO A 55 13.28 -19.27 0.69
CA PRO A 55 14.25 -20.01 -0.13
C PRO A 55 14.56 -19.33 -1.48
N ASP A 56 13.69 -18.44 -1.94
CA ASP A 56 13.84 -17.74 -3.22
C ASP A 56 14.76 -16.51 -3.06
N THR A 57 15.62 -16.26 -4.06
CA THR A 57 16.66 -15.23 -4.02
C THR A 57 16.31 -13.94 -4.76
N ASP A 58 15.14 -13.86 -5.39
CA ASP A 58 14.67 -12.64 -6.04
C ASP A 58 14.55 -11.50 -5.02
N ASN A 59 14.44 -10.26 -5.51
CA ASN A 59 14.32 -9.10 -4.66
C ASN A 59 12.95 -9.11 -3.96
N MET A 60 12.90 -9.52 -2.69
CA MET A 60 11.70 -9.46 -1.85
C MET A 60 11.27 -8.00 -1.72
N GLN A 61 9.97 -7.73 -1.71
CA GLN A 61 9.43 -6.35 -1.71
C GLN A 61 8.22 -6.22 -0.78
N GLY A 62 7.19 -7.03 -0.98
CA GLY A 62 5.95 -6.99 -0.20
C GLY A 62 5.71 -8.25 0.62
N LEU A 63 4.97 -8.12 1.73
CA LEU A 63 4.66 -9.24 2.63
C LEU A 63 3.22 -9.14 3.14
N ALA A 64 2.44 -10.20 2.96
CA ALA A 64 1.09 -10.32 3.50
C ALA A 64 0.90 -11.63 4.27
N TYR A 65 -0.12 -11.70 5.12
CA TYR A 65 -0.46 -12.91 5.86
C TYR A 65 -1.97 -13.16 5.90
N GLN A 66 -2.38 -14.39 5.59
CA GLN A 66 -3.75 -14.85 5.79
C GLN A 66 -3.77 -16.34 6.14
N HIS A 67 -4.56 -16.73 7.15
CA HIS A 67 -4.86 -18.13 7.47
C HIS A 67 -3.64 -19.09 7.54
N GLY A 68 -2.53 -18.66 8.14
CA GLY A 68 -1.33 -19.50 8.25
C GLY A 68 -0.50 -19.56 6.97
N ARG A 69 -0.73 -18.66 6.03
CA ARG A 69 0.04 -18.50 4.80
C ARG A 69 0.64 -17.11 4.73
N PHE A 70 1.86 -17.06 4.22
CA PHE A 70 2.55 -15.84 3.86
C PHE A 70 2.48 -15.65 2.35
N PHE A 71 2.16 -14.45 1.90
CA PHE A 71 2.22 -14.06 0.49
C PHE A 71 3.36 -13.06 0.37
N VAL A 72 4.38 -13.39 -0.40
CA VAL A 72 5.57 -12.56 -0.56
C VAL A 72 5.63 -12.08 -2.01
N GLY A 73 5.67 -10.77 -2.19
CA GLY A 73 5.91 -10.13 -3.48
C GLY A 73 7.40 -10.02 -3.75
N PHE A 74 7.81 -10.31 -4.97
CA PHE A 74 9.17 -10.14 -5.44
C PHE A 74 9.20 -9.33 -6.73
N ASP A 75 10.15 -8.41 -6.83
CA ASP A 75 10.51 -7.77 -8.09
C ASP A 75 11.42 -8.71 -8.91
N VAL A 76 10.99 -9.00 -10.14
CA VAL A 76 11.72 -9.86 -11.08
C VAL A 76 12.21 -9.08 -12.31
N GLY A 77 12.16 -7.75 -12.26
CA GLY A 77 12.64 -6.85 -13.30
C GLY A 77 11.61 -6.57 -14.39
N GLY A 78 11.90 -5.55 -15.22
CA GLY A 78 11.04 -5.18 -16.35
C GLY A 78 9.66 -4.63 -15.98
N GLY A 79 9.48 -4.17 -14.73
CA GLY A 79 8.18 -3.74 -14.19
C GLY A 79 7.26 -4.90 -13.82
N MET A 80 7.79 -6.12 -13.74
CA MET A 80 7.04 -7.32 -13.42
C MET A 80 7.35 -7.78 -12.00
N GLY A 81 6.32 -8.27 -11.31
CA GLY A 81 6.45 -8.92 -10.02
C GLY A 81 5.92 -10.34 -10.03
N VAL A 82 6.41 -11.16 -9.11
CA VAL A 82 5.83 -12.48 -8.80
C VAL A 82 5.39 -12.51 -7.35
N ILE A 83 4.31 -13.24 -7.07
CA ILE A 83 3.83 -13.45 -5.71
C ILE A 83 4.00 -14.93 -5.40
N ARG A 84 4.52 -15.25 -4.22
CA ARG A 84 4.72 -16.62 -3.76
C ARG A 84 4.05 -16.83 -2.42
N GLU A 85 3.35 -17.94 -2.30
CA GLU A 85 2.70 -18.37 -1.08
C GLU A 85 3.62 -19.34 -0.32
N TYR A 86 3.84 -19.10 0.97
CA TYR A 86 4.64 -19.96 1.84
C TYR A 86 3.86 -20.43 3.06
N ARG A 87 4.22 -21.62 3.54
CA ARG A 87 3.90 -22.06 4.90
C ARG A 87 4.82 -21.38 5.92
N PRO A 88 4.47 -21.40 7.22
CA PRO A 88 5.34 -20.82 8.27
C PRO A 88 6.69 -21.51 8.44
N ASP A 89 6.89 -22.69 7.85
CA ASP A 89 8.18 -23.39 7.81
C ASP A 89 9.05 -23.00 6.58
N GLY A 90 8.58 -22.06 5.76
CA GLY A 90 9.26 -21.61 4.54
C GLY A 90 9.02 -22.47 3.30
N THR A 91 8.21 -23.51 3.39
CA THR A 91 7.85 -24.32 2.21
C THR A 91 6.97 -23.51 1.25
N LYS A 92 7.46 -23.30 0.03
CA LYS A 92 6.68 -22.69 -1.07
C LYS A 92 5.49 -23.60 -1.44
N VAL A 93 4.30 -23.02 -1.45
CA VAL A 93 3.03 -23.71 -1.75
C VAL A 93 2.60 -23.44 -3.18
N LYS A 94 2.71 -22.19 -3.61
CA LYS A 94 2.16 -21.68 -4.87
C LYS A 94 2.92 -20.44 -5.30
N GLU A 95 2.93 -20.17 -6.60
CA GLU A 95 3.58 -19.02 -7.23
C GLU A 95 2.71 -18.52 -8.39
N SER A 96 2.73 -17.22 -8.66
CA SER A 96 2.15 -16.65 -9.87
C SER A 96 3.15 -16.69 -11.03
N ALA A 97 2.67 -16.75 -12.28
CA ALA A 97 3.45 -16.22 -13.39
C ALA A 97 3.82 -14.73 -13.14
N PRO A 98 4.82 -14.17 -13.83
CA PRO A 98 5.09 -12.74 -13.77
C PRO A 98 3.83 -11.92 -14.08
N LEU A 99 3.48 -11.00 -13.18
CA LEU A 99 2.34 -10.09 -13.28
C LEU A 99 2.82 -8.66 -13.47
N ASP A 100 2.04 -7.85 -14.19
CA ASP A 100 2.27 -6.40 -14.36
C ASP A 100 1.86 -5.64 -13.08
N VAL A 101 2.60 -5.91 -12.00
CA VAL A 101 2.38 -5.33 -10.67
C VAL A 101 3.53 -4.43 -10.22
N GLY A 102 4.39 -3.99 -11.14
CA GLY A 102 5.58 -3.21 -10.81
C GLY A 102 6.54 -4.02 -9.94
N HIS A 103 7.13 -3.38 -8.93
CA HIS A 103 8.02 -4.06 -7.98
C HIS A 103 7.27 -4.94 -6.97
N ALA A 104 5.93 -4.94 -6.95
CA ALA A 104 5.15 -5.54 -5.86
C ALA A 104 5.59 -5.01 -4.47
N ALA A 105 5.84 -3.70 -4.39
CA ALA A 105 6.38 -2.99 -3.22
C ALA A 105 5.55 -3.15 -1.95
N GLU A 106 4.28 -3.52 -2.08
CA GLU A 106 3.48 -3.97 -0.96
C GLU A 106 2.43 -4.99 -1.40
N VAL A 107 2.13 -5.95 -0.53
CA VAL A 107 1.04 -6.92 -0.71
C VAL A 107 0.20 -6.91 0.56
N SER A 108 -1.09 -6.62 0.46
CA SER A 108 -2.03 -6.71 1.58
C SER A 108 -3.22 -7.60 1.20
N VAL A 109 -3.80 -8.33 2.15
CA VAL A 109 -4.90 -9.28 1.88
C VAL A 109 -6.20 -8.81 2.51
N ARG A 110 -7.26 -8.75 1.72
CA ARG A 110 -8.60 -8.50 2.25
C ARG A 110 -9.17 -9.79 2.84
N ARG A 111 -9.51 -9.78 4.13
CA ARG A 111 -9.94 -11.00 4.82
C ARG A 111 -11.30 -11.50 4.36
N ALA A 112 -12.16 -10.60 3.89
CA ALA A 112 -13.52 -10.91 3.50
C ALA A 112 -13.63 -11.78 2.24
N ASP A 113 -12.70 -11.65 1.30
CA ASP A 113 -12.73 -12.35 0.01
C ASP A 113 -11.41 -13.05 -0.36
N GLY A 114 -10.32 -12.79 0.36
CA GLY A 114 -9.00 -13.36 0.08
C GLY A 114 -8.30 -12.74 -1.13
N LEU A 115 -8.79 -11.62 -1.66
CA LEU A 115 -8.10 -10.91 -2.73
C LEU A 115 -6.85 -10.22 -2.20
N LEU A 116 -5.78 -10.27 -3.00
CA LEU A 116 -4.54 -9.56 -2.70
C LEU A 116 -4.58 -8.18 -3.36
N TYR A 117 -4.15 -7.15 -2.64
CA TYR A 117 -4.00 -5.78 -3.09
C TYR A 117 -2.52 -5.48 -3.15
N VAL A 118 -2.00 -5.27 -4.36
CA VAL A 118 -0.57 -5.21 -4.64
C VAL A 118 -0.21 -3.84 -5.18
N ALA A 119 0.60 -3.09 -4.46
CA ALA A 119 1.02 -1.77 -4.90
C ALA A 119 2.22 -1.86 -5.86
N THR A 120 2.21 -1.02 -6.90
CA THR A 120 3.26 -0.97 -7.92
C THR A 120 4.59 -0.36 -7.48
N GLY A 121 4.65 0.17 -6.25
CA GLY A 121 5.62 1.18 -5.79
C GLY A 121 7.09 0.93 -6.06
N GLY A 122 7.92 1.91 -5.69
CA GLY A 122 9.34 1.99 -6.03
C GLY A 122 9.64 3.11 -7.04
N GLY A 123 10.58 3.98 -6.69
CA GLY A 123 11.16 4.97 -7.59
C GLY A 123 10.15 5.91 -8.25
N THR A 124 10.07 5.85 -9.58
CA THR A 124 9.24 6.77 -10.39
C THR A 124 7.95 6.13 -10.91
N ASN A 125 7.60 4.93 -10.45
CA ASN A 125 6.40 4.24 -10.92
C ASN A 125 5.14 4.94 -10.36
N PRO A 126 4.17 5.31 -11.22
CA PRO A 126 2.89 5.83 -10.77
C PRO A 126 2.22 4.85 -9.80
N THR A 127 1.60 5.39 -8.76
CA THR A 127 0.92 4.58 -7.74
C THR A 127 -0.31 3.93 -8.33
N LYS A 128 -0.29 2.60 -8.40
CA LYS A 128 -1.46 1.78 -8.73
C LYS A 128 -1.56 0.66 -7.72
N VAL A 129 -2.79 0.19 -7.52
CA VAL A 129 -3.07 -1.01 -6.72
C VAL A 129 -3.72 -2.04 -7.61
N ASN A 130 -3.03 -3.15 -7.81
CA ASN A 130 -3.51 -4.29 -8.56
C ASN A 130 -4.22 -5.27 -7.61
N VAL A 131 -5.46 -5.60 -7.93
CA VAL A 131 -6.25 -6.59 -7.21
C VAL A 131 -6.03 -7.93 -7.89
N VAL A 132 -5.45 -8.88 -7.15
CA VAL A 132 -5.08 -10.20 -7.63
C VAL A 132 -6.01 -11.24 -7.02
N ASP A 133 -6.64 -12.04 -7.88
CA ASP A 133 -7.39 -13.23 -7.48
C ASP A 133 -6.43 -14.41 -7.30
N TRP A 134 -6.47 -15.03 -6.12
CA TRP A 134 -5.59 -16.14 -5.73
C TRP A 134 -6.29 -17.51 -5.69
N THR A 135 -7.59 -17.63 -5.98
CA THR A 135 -8.32 -18.90 -5.80
C THR A 135 -8.00 -19.97 -6.86
N GLY A 136 -7.51 -19.54 -8.03
CA GLY A 136 -7.12 -20.40 -9.16
C GLY A 136 -5.72 -20.06 -9.66
N GLU A 137 -5.51 -20.02 -10.97
CA GLU A 137 -4.28 -19.43 -11.51
C GLU A 137 -4.24 -17.93 -11.15
N PRO A 138 -3.19 -17.46 -10.44
CA PRO A 138 -3.11 -16.07 -10.02
C PRO A 138 -3.20 -15.10 -11.20
N ARG A 139 -4.07 -14.09 -11.08
CA ARG A 139 -4.23 -13.07 -12.13
C ARG A 139 -4.71 -11.75 -11.55
N ILE A 140 -4.31 -10.67 -12.19
CA ILE A 140 -4.88 -9.34 -11.92
C ILE A 140 -6.32 -9.35 -12.44
N VAL A 141 -7.28 -9.07 -11.56
CA VAL A 141 -8.71 -8.96 -11.91
C VAL A 141 -9.18 -7.52 -12.00
N ARG A 142 -8.43 -6.59 -11.40
CA ARG A 142 -8.73 -5.15 -11.43
C ARG A 142 -7.47 -4.35 -11.08
N THR A 143 -7.36 -3.14 -11.64
CA THR A 143 -6.32 -2.18 -11.26
C THR A 143 -7.00 -0.88 -10.86
N ILE A 144 -6.60 -0.33 -9.72
CA ILE A 144 -7.07 0.96 -9.19
C ILE A 144 -5.93 1.96 -9.40
N ASP A 145 -6.21 3.04 -10.12
CA ASP A 145 -5.21 4.06 -10.44
C ASP A 145 -5.22 5.19 -9.41
N PHE A 146 -4.07 5.38 -8.75
CA PHE A 146 -3.82 6.44 -7.80
C PHE A 146 -2.66 7.34 -8.25
N GLY A 147 -2.31 7.34 -9.54
CA GLY A 147 -1.20 8.12 -10.07
C GLY A 147 -1.33 9.62 -9.82
N SER A 148 -2.54 10.12 -9.60
CA SER A 148 -2.79 11.52 -9.19
C SER A 148 -2.31 11.84 -7.77
N LEU A 149 -2.11 10.83 -6.90
CA LEU A 149 -1.50 10.98 -5.58
C LEU A 149 0.03 10.99 -5.64
N GLY A 150 0.61 10.46 -6.73
CA GLY A 150 2.04 10.40 -6.99
C GLY A 150 2.55 9.00 -7.34
N ASN A 151 3.83 8.79 -7.08
CA ASN A 151 4.62 7.58 -7.28
C ASN A 151 4.90 6.86 -5.94
N SER A 152 5.71 5.80 -5.98
CA SER A 152 6.18 5.03 -4.81
C SER A 152 5.04 4.53 -3.91
N GLY A 153 4.06 3.90 -4.55
CA GLY A 153 2.86 3.37 -3.92
C GLY A 153 3.09 2.27 -2.90
N LEU A 154 2.50 2.38 -1.71
CA LEU A 154 2.21 1.23 -0.83
C LEU A 154 0.71 1.14 -0.56
N VAL A 155 0.21 -0.02 -0.12
CA VAL A 155 -1.21 -0.25 0.15
C VAL A 155 -1.44 -1.14 1.36
N ALA A 156 -2.37 -0.75 2.22
CA ALA A 156 -2.93 -1.62 3.25
C ALA A 156 -4.45 -1.79 3.04
N VAL A 157 -4.97 -2.98 3.35
CA VAL A 157 -6.43 -3.18 3.45
C VAL A 157 -6.94 -2.76 4.84
N ASP A 158 -7.92 -1.86 4.88
CA ASP A 158 -8.67 -1.52 6.10
C ASP A 158 -9.91 -2.42 6.20
N ASP A 159 -9.72 -3.64 6.70
CA ASP A 159 -10.80 -4.62 6.88
C ASP A 159 -11.97 -4.11 7.73
N ARG A 160 -11.75 -3.13 8.63
CA ARG A 160 -12.80 -2.60 9.50
C ARG A 160 -13.79 -1.71 8.76
N ARG A 161 -13.34 -1.04 7.69
CA ARG A 161 -14.12 -0.04 6.95
C ARG A 161 -14.30 -0.40 5.48
N ASP A 162 -13.86 -1.60 5.12
CA ASP A 162 -13.92 -2.16 3.79
C ASP A 162 -13.37 -1.19 2.74
N GLY A 163 -12.10 -0.83 2.91
CA GLY A 163 -11.42 0.16 2.09
C GLY A 163 -9.91 -0.04 2.10
N LEU A 164 -9.20 0.92 1.53
CA LEU A 164 -7.74 0.90 1.44
C LEU A 164 -7.14 2.10 2.18
N LEU A 165 -5.91 1.92 2.65
CA LEU A 165 -4.99 3.01 2.92
C LEU A 165 -3.90 2.97 1.86
N VAL A 166 -3.73 4.05 1.13
CA VAL A 166 -2.73 4.18 0.07
C VAL A 166 -1.70 5.22 0.50
N HIS A 167 -0.44 4.86 0.39
CA HIS A 167 0.71 5.76 0.52
C HIS A 167 1.23 6.12 -0.86
N ALA A 168 1.51 7.40 -1.11
CA ALA A 168 2.12 7.87 -2.36
C ALA A 168 2.94 9.14 -2.12
N GLY A 169 3.86 9.46 -3.03
CA GLY A 169 4.64 10.70 -3.00
C GLY A 169 5.37 10.96 -4.32
N PRO A 170 6.25 11.97 -4.42
CA PRO A 170 6.98 12.22 -5.68
C PRO A 170 8.01 11.11 -6.01
N GLY A 171 8.38 10.30 -5.02
CA GLY A 171 9.33 9.18 -5.07
C GLY A 171 9.66 8.74 -3.64
N ASP A 172 10.79 8.05 -3.45
CA ASP A 172 11.10 7.38 -2.17
C ASP A 172 11.50 8.31 -1.01
N ASN A 173 11.63 9.62 -1.24
CA ASN A 173 12.07 10.61 -0.25
C ASN A 173 10.96 11.58 0.23
N GLY A 174 9.72 11.38 -0.22
CA GLY A 174 8.58 12.22 0.15
C GLY A 174 8.66 13.66 -0.38
N PRO A 175 7.83 14.59 0.14
CA PRO A 175 6.80 14.37 1.16
C PRO A 175 5.74 13.37 0.69
N PHE A 176 5.13 12.66 1.64
CA PHE A 176 4.16 11.61 1.33
C PHE A 176 2.74 12.03 1.68
N VAL A 177 1.78 11.53 0.91
CA VAL A 177 0.36 11.58 1.22
C VAL A 177 -0.11 10.17 1.55
N PHE A 178 -0.92 10.09 2.60
CA PHE A 178 -1.66 8.89 2.97
C PHE A 178 -3.13 9.16 2.68
N ALA A 179 -3.76 8.28 1.91
CA ALA A 179 -5.14 8.42 1.48
C ALA A 179 -5.96 7.22 1.94
N PHE A 180 -7.01 7.46 2.71
CA PHE A 180 -8.03 6.44 2.94
C PHE A 180 -9.04 6.47 1.81
N THR A 181 -9.31 5.32 1.22
CA THR A 181 -10.18 5.18 0.04
C THR A 181 -11.22 4.09 0.28
N ASP A 182 -12.27 4.09 -0.53
CA ASP A 182 -13.04 2.86 -0.72
C ASP A 182 -12.29 1.87 -1.64
N LEU A 183 -12.88 0.69 -1.86
CA LEU A 183 -12.29 -0.33 -2.73
C LEU A 183 -12.34 0.05 -4.22
N ASP A 184 -13.07 1.10 -4.62
CA ASP A 184 -13.14 1.58 -6.01
C ASP A 184 -12.13 2.70 -6.29
N GLY A 185 -11.39 3.14 -5.28
CA GLY A 185 -10.36 4.16 -5.38
C GLY A 185 -10.86 5.59 -5.10
N ASN A 186 -12.10 5.76 -4.64
CA ASN A 186 -12.57 7.08 -4.24
C ASN A 186 -11.91 7.48 -2.92
N VAL A 187 -11.12 8.56 -2.97
CA VAL A 187 -10.44 9.11 -1.80
C VAL A 187 -11.47 9.74 -0.86
N ARG A 188 -11.50 9.27 0.39
CA ARG A 188 -12.40 9.75 1.45
C ARG A 188 -11.75 10.82 2.32
N SER A 189 -10.46 10.65 2.60
CA SER A 189 -9.67 11.57 3.42
C SER A 189 -8.19 11.36 3.17
N THR A 190 -7.39 12.40 3.39
CA THR A 190 -5.93 12.31 3.31
C THR A 190 -5.27 12.96 4.52
N PHE A 191 -4.03 12.58 4.78
CA PHE A 191 -3.14 13.34 5.65
C PHE A 191 -1.71 13.31 5.06
N PRO A 192 -0.94 14.41 5.21
CA PRO A 192 0.47 14.41 4.84
C PRO A 192 1.33 13.80 5.96
N LEU A 193 2.47 13.21 5.59
CA LEU A 193 3.51 12.83 6.54
C LEU A 193 4.88 13.21 5.97
N GLY A 194 5.72 13.83 6.80
CA GLY A 194 7.12 14.10 6.45
C GLY A 194 7.91 12.81 6.30
N TYR A 195 9.08 12.88 5.65
CA TYR A 195 9.94 11.72 5.43
C TYR A 195 10.31 11.02 6.76
N GLN A 196 9.95 9.74 6.89
CA GLN A 196 10.30 8.88 8.03
C GLN A 196 11.35 7.82 7.67
N GLY A 197 11.91 7.88 6.46
CA GLY A 197 12.70 6.80 5.86
C GLY A 197 12.07 6.31 4.55
N VAL A 198 12.81 5.45 3.84
CA VAL A 198 12.40 4.78 2.62
C VAL A 198 11.19 3.89 2.96
N PRO A 199 10.03 4.08 2.30
CA PRO A 199 8.84 3.25 2.47
C PRO A 199 9.14 1.79 2.13
N GLN A 200 8.85 0.88 3.06
CA GLN A 200 9.14 -0.55 2.91
C GLN A 200 7.98 -1.44 3.36
N GLY A 201 6.86 -0.89 3.81
CA GLY A 201 5.66 -1.65 4.18
C GLY A 201 4.61 -0.78 4.85
N LEU A 202 3.34 -1.16 4.72
CA LEU A 202 2.20 -0.41 5.19
C LEU A 202 1.05 -1.35 5.54
N GLU A 203 0.65 -1.39 6.81
CA GLU A 203 -0.46 -2.24 7.23
C GLU A 203 -1.42 -1.57 8.20
N MET A 204 -2.64 -2.08 8.25
CA MET A 204 -3.67 -1.66 9.19
C MET A 204 -3.75 -2.63 10.36
N SER A 205 -3.58 -2.12 11.58
CA SER A 205 -3.86 -2.87 12.81
C SER A 205 -4.98 -2.19 13.59
N GLY A 206 -6.20 -2.55 13.24
CA GLY A 206 -7.39 -1.94 13.80
C GLY A 206 -7.56 -0.50 13.31
N ASP A 207 -7.41 0.48 14.20
CA ASP A 207 -7.47 1.91 13.84
C ASP A 207 -6.09 2.57 13.73
N LYS A 208 -5.02 1.78 13.85
CA LYS A 208 -3.65 2.25 13.75
C LYS A 208 -3.07 1.88 12.39
N VAL A 209 -2.30 2.81 11.84
CA VAL A 209 -1.44 2.59 10.68
C VAL A 209 -0.08 2.17 11.17
N LEU A 210 0.45 1.07 10.66
CA LEU A 210 1.84 0.67 10.87
C LEU A 210 2.59 0.98 9.58
N TYR A 211 3.50 1.93 9.64
CA TYR A 211 4.31 2.37 8.51
C TYR A 211 5.76 1.94 8.71
N TYR A 212 6.27 1.06 7.86
CA TYR A 212 7.57 0.43 8.00
C TYR A 212 8.61 1.10 7.11
N THR A 213 9.66 1.67 7.73
CA THR A 213 10.76 2.35 7.05
C THR A 213 12.08 2.06 7.74
N ASN A 214 13.17 1.78 7.01
CA ASN A 214 14.54 1.66 7.55
C ASN A 214 14.65 1.00 8.94
N ASN A 215 14.12 -0.21 9.12
CA ASN A 215 14.13 -0.93 10.41
C ASN A 215 13.33 -0.26 11.55
N THR A 216 12.34 0.55 11.23
CA THR A 216 11.46 1.23 12.18
C THR A 216 10.01 1.09 11.75
N ILE A 217 9.13 0.63 12.65
CA ILE A 217 7.68 0.72 12.46
C ILE A 217 7.21 2.00 13.15
N THR A 218 6.80 2.99 12.37
CA THR A 218 6.12 4.19 12.87
C THR A 218 4.63 3.90 12.97
N VAL A 219 4.09 4.00 14.18
CA VAL A 219 2.67 3.79 14.46
C VAL A 219 1.96 5.13 14.40
N LEU A 220 0.95 5.24 13.54
CA LEU A 220 0.16 6.46 13.38
C LEU A 220 -1.31 6.20 13.78
N ASP A 221 -1.98 7.25 14.25
CA ASP A 221 -3.44 7.28 14.17
C ASP A 221 -3.91 7.60 12.73
N ARG A 222 -5.22 7.62 12.52
CA ARG A 222 -5.82 7.92 11.21
C ARG A 222 -5.70 9.38 10.77
N ALA A 223 -5.29 10.28 11.66
CA ALA A 223 -5.03 11.67 11.33
C ALA A 223 -3.55 11.92 10.99
N GLY A 224 -2.70 10.89 11.06
CA GLY A 224 -1.27 10.99 10.82
C GLY A 224 -0.45 11.37 12.06
N THR A 225 -1.06 11.39 13.26
CA THR A 225 -0.32 11.64 14.51
C THR A 225 0.56 10.43 14.83
N ILE A 226 1.86 10.66 15.00
CA ILE A 226 2.80 9.61 15.46
C ILE A 226 2.50 9.27 16.92
N LEU A 227 2.10 8.03 17.16
CA LEU A 227 1.80 7.48 18.48
C LEU A 227 3.01 6.80 19.12
N GLU A 228 3.77 6.06 18.31
CA GLU A 228 4.89 5.23 18.74
C GLU A 228 5.86 5.02 17.56
N ALA A 229 7.12 4.75 17.86
CA ALA A 229 8.07 4.23 16.87
C ALA A 229 8.80 3.04 17.46
N ILE A 230 8.77 1.92 16.75
CA ILE A 230 9.33 0.64 17.19
C ILE A 230 10.57 0.35 16.35
N THR A 231 11.74 0.42 16.98
CA THR A 231 13.01 0.06 16.33
C THR A 231 13.16 -1.46 16.26
N ILE A 232 13.58 -1.96 15.10
CA ILE A 232 13.80 -3.37 14.82
C ILE A 232 15.31 -3.62 14.79
N PRO A 233 15.89 -4.33 15.78
CA PRO A 233 17.33 -4.52 15.89
C PRO A 233 17.84 -5.66 14.99
N LEU A 234 17.38 -5.71 13.74
CA LEU A 234 17.77 -6.71 12.75
C LEU A 234 18.66 -6.07 11.67
N THR A 235 19.57 -6.87 11.12
CA THR A 235 20.45 -6.47 10.02
C THR A 235 19.77 -6.65 8.66
N GLY A 236 20.40 -6.17 7.59
CA GLY A 236 19.82 -6.26 6.24
C GLY A 236 18.82 -5.16 5.94
N GLU A 237 18.27 -5.21 4.73
CA GLU A 237 17.29 -4.25 4.24
C GLU A 237 15.89 -4.79 4.49
N SER A 238 15.01 -3.91 4.96
CA SER A 238 13.61 -4.19 5.30
C SER A 238 12.77 -4.35 4.04
N GLU A 239 11.89 -5.36 3.98
CA GLU A 239 11.08 -5.70 2.81
C GLU A 239 9.68 -6.21 3.21
N GLY A 240 8.70 -5.32 3.28
CA GLY A 240 7.30 -5.66 3.54
C GLY A 240 6.94 -5.81 5.03
N LEU A 241 5.65 -5.62 5.31
CA LEU A 241 5.06 -5.71 6.63
C LEU A 241 3.73 -6.44 6.53
N ALA A 242 3.47 -7.45 7.38
CA ALA A 242 2.17 -8.11 7.44
C ALA A 242 1.56 -8.06 8.84
N VAL A 243 0.22 -8.02 8.88
CA VAL A 243 -0.54 -8.04 10.14
C VAL A 243 -1.55 -9.18 10.15
N ALA A 244 -1.55 -9.96 11.23
CA ALA A 244 -2.53 -10.99 11.51
C ALA A 244 -3.27 -10.75 12.83
N PRO A 245 -4.56 -11.11 12.95
CA PRO A 245 -5.26 -11.04 14.22
C PRO A 245 -4.61 -11.95 15.28
N ALA A 246 -4.44 -11.46 16.51
CA ALA A 246 -3.84 -12.19 17.62
C ALA A 246 -4.55 -11.90 18.96
N GLY A 247 -5.71 -12.51 19.17
CA GLY A 247 -6.50 -12.34 20.40
C GLY A 247 -6.91 -10.89 20.62
N ARG A 248 -6.34 -10.22 21.66
CA ARG A 248 -6.60 -8.80 21.97
C ARG A 248 -5.72 -7.81 21.18
N GLY A 249 -4.95 -8.30 20.22
CA GLY A 249 -4.01 -7.49 19.46
C GLY A 249 -3.75 -8.08 18.08
N SER A 250 -2.59 -7.73 17.53
CA SER A 250 -2.14 -8.12 16.21
C SER A 250 -0.76 -8.74 16.28
N ARG A 251 -0.56 -9.87 15.59
CA ARG A 251 0.78 -10.37 15.29
C ARG A 251 1.30 -9.57 14.11
N VAL A 252 2.47 -8.97 14.27
CA VAL A 252 3.15 -8.24 13.21
C VAL A 252 4.29 -9.09 12.68
N PHE A 253 4.43 -9.15 11.36
CA PHE A 253 5.54 -9.81 10.68
C PHE A 253 6.28 -8.80 9.82
N VAL A 254 7.59 -8.93 9.73
CA VAL A 254 8.44 -8.07 8.89
C VAL A 254 9.35 -8.93 8.03
N GLY A 255 9.50 -8.54 6.77
CA GLY A 255 10.44 -9.16 5.85
C GLY A 255 11.77 -8.44 5.82
N TYR A 256 12.82 -9.17 5.46
CA TYR A 256 14.17 -8.66 5.30
C TYR A 256 14.84 -9.36 4.12
N ASN A 257 15.67 -8.66 3.35
CA ASN A 257 16.53 -9.25 2.34
C ASN A 257 17.97 -9.50 2.82
N LYS A 258 18.76 -10.20 1.98
CA LYS A 258 20.20 -10.51 2.16
C LYS A 258 20.55 -11.25 3.48
N PRO A 259 20.08 -12.50 3.70
CA PRO A 259 19.17 -13.28 2.85
C PRO A 259 17.69 -12.96 3.13
N ASN A 260 16.81 -13.40 2.22
CA ASN A 260 15.36 -13.23 2.37
C ASN A 260 14.84 -14.02 3.57
N ARG A 261 14.09 -13.36 4.46
CA ARG A 261 13.66 -13.93 5.75
C ARG A 261 12.46 -13.20 6.32
N VAL A 262 11.65 -13.90 7.12
CA VAL A 262 10.47 -13.34 7.78
C VAL A 262 10.61 -13.47 9.29
N TYR A 263 10.37 -12.37 10.00
CA TYR A 263 10.36 -12.33 11.47
C TYR A 263 8.97 -12.04 12.01
N ALA A 264 8.68 -12.55 13.21
CA ALA A 264 7.48 -12.24 13.97
C ALA A 264 7.83 -11.35 15.17
N MET A 265 7.05 -10.29 15.37
CA MET A 265 7.14 -9.43 16.53
C MET A 265 6.44 -10.06 17.74
N THR A 266 7.06 -9.96 18.91
CA THR A 266 6.54 -10.43 20.20
C THR A 266 6.80 -9.35 21.28
N PRO A 267 5.84 -9.05 22.19
CA PRO A 267 4.47 -9.58 22.22
C PRO A 267 3.62 -9.05 21.05
N ALA A 268 2.40 -9.58 20.92
CA ALA A 268 1.42 -9.05 19.96
C ALA A 268 1.18 -7.55 20.20
N PHE A 269 1.13 -6.79 19.11
CA PHE A 269 0.86 -5.36 19.08
C PHE A 269 -0.57 -5.06 19.55
N ARG A 270 -0.79 -3.95 20.26
CA ARG A 270 -2.10 -3.53 20.79
C ARG A 270 -2.38 -2.07 20.49
#